data_AF-A0A485BBX6-F1
#
_entry.id   AF-A0A485BBX6-F1
#
_cell.length_a   1.000
_cell.length_b   1.000
_cell.length_c   1.000
_cell.angle_alpha   90.00
_cell.angle_beta   90.00
_cell.angle_gamma   90.00
#
_symmetry.space_group_name_H-M   'P 1'
#
loop_
_entity.id
_entity.type
_entity.pdbx_description
1 polymer ?
#
loop_
_entity_poly.entity_id
_entity_poly.type
_entity_poly.pdbx_seq_one_letter_code
_entity_poly.pdbx_strand_id
1 'polypeptide(L)'
;MKIKNLCLTLCASLLLTSMAGMAKEVKIGMAIDDLRLERWQKDRDIFVNKAESLGAKVFVQSANGNEETQMSQIEKYDKPRR
;
A
#
# COMPACT_ATOMS: atom_id res chain seq x y z
N MET A 1 12.27 24.18 -38.65
CA MET A 1 11.08 24.13 -37.75
C MET A 1 10.81 22.74 -37.17
N LYS A 2 10.96 21.63 -37.93
CA LYS A 2 10.69 20.25 -37.43
C LYS A 2 11.54 19.80 -36.22
N ILE A 3 12.81 20.20 -36.12
CA ILE A 3 13.72 19.82 -35.02
C ILE A 3 13.34 20.46 -33.67
N LYS A 4 12.87 21.71 -33.68
CA LYS A 4 12.39 22.37 -32.45
C LYS A 4 11.16 21.66 -31.89
N ASN A 5 10.24 21.26 -32.77
CA ASN A 5 9.03 20.52 -32.37
C ASN A 5 9.38 19.12 -31.86
N LEU A 6 10.38 18.45 -32.43
CA LEU A 6 10.84 17.13 -31.99
C LEU A 6 11.49 17.17 -30.59
N CYS A 7 12.31 18.19 -30.32
CA CYS A 7 12.85 18.39 -28.97
C CYS A 7 11.75 18.76 -27.97
N LEU A 8 10.77 19.57 -28.38
CA LEU A 8 9.67 19.98 -27.51
C LEU A 8 8.77 18.79 -27.13
N THR A 9 8.51 17.89 -28.07
CA THR A 9 7.75 16.66 -27.81
C THR A 9 8.51 15.69 -26.91
N LEU A 10 9.84 15.60 -27.06
CA LEU A 10 10.68 14.74 -26.23
C LEU A 10 10.73 15.23 -24.77
N CYS A 11 10.90 16.54 -24.57
CA CYS A 11 10.85 17.15 -23.25
C CYS A 11 9.48 16.99 -22.58
N ALA A 12 8.39 17.14 -23.33
CA ALA A 12 7.05 16.92 -22.81
C ALA A 12 6.84 15.47 -22.36
N SER A 13 7.26 14.48 -23.15
CA SER A 13 7.18 13.07 -22.75
C SER A 13 8.00 12.75 -21.50
N LEU A 14 9.17 13.36 -21.34
CA LEU A 14 10.04 13.15 -20.18
C LEU A 14 9.44 13.73 -18.89
N LEU A 15 8.80 14.91 -19.00
CA LEU A 15 8.09 15.54 -17.89
C LEU A 15 6.88 14.73 -17.46
N LEU A 16 6.10 14.18 -18.39
CA LEU A 16 4.96 13.30 -18.07
C LEU A 16 5.39 12.03 -17.32
N THR A 17 6.52 11.42 -17.68
CA THR A 17 7.06 10.25 -16.95
C THR A 17 7.54 10.58 -15.53
N SER A 18 7.96 11.82 -15.25
CA SER A 18 8.43 12.23 -13.92
C SER A 18 7.30 12.42 -12.89
N MET A 19 6.06 12.68 -13.31
CA MET A 19 4.93 12.87 -12.38
C MET A 19 4.32 11.55 -11.87
N ALA A 20 4.60 10.42 -12.52
CA ALA A 20 4.10 9.11 -12.08
C ALA A 20 4.69 8.64 -10.74
N GLY A 21 5.80 9.23 -10.28
CA GLY A 21 6.47 8.89 -9.02
C GLY A 21 5.99 9.67 -7.78
N MET A 22 5.06 10.62 -7.92
CA MET A 22 4.58 11.49 -6.83
C MET A 22 3.32 10.95 -6.12
N ALA A 23 2.83 9.76 -6.49
CA ALA A 23 1.75 9.10 -5.76
C ALA A 23 2.28 8.56 -4.42
N LYS A 24 1.76 9.09 -3.31
CA LYS A 24 2.11 8.65 -1.96
C LYS A 24 1.80 7.16 -1.81
N GLU A 25 2.81 6.35 -1.51
CA GLU A 25 2.67 4.91 -1.26
C GLU A 25 1.59 4.68 -0.18
N VAL A 26 0.47 4.07 -0.55
CA VAL A 26 -0.64 3.81 0.36
C VAL A 26 -0.29 2.60 1.22
N LYS A 27 -0.21 2.79 2.54
CA LYS A 27 0.08 1.73 3.51
C LYS A 27 -1.18 1.42 4.30
N ILE A 28 -1.56 0.14 4.34
CA ILE A 28 -2.75 -0.33 5.03
C ILE A 28 -2.33 -1.25 6.17
N GLY A 29 -2.67 -0.90 7.40
CA GLY A 29 -2.52 -1.77 8.56
C GLY A 29 -3.78 -2.61 8.76
N MET A 30 -3.64 -3.93 8.87
CA MET A 30 -4.74 -4.84 9.16
C MET A 30 -4.42 -5.65 10.41
N ALA A 31 -5.18 -5.41 11.48
CA ALA A 31 -5.12 -6.18 12.72
C ALA A 31 -6.26 -7.20 12.75
N ILE A 32 -5.93 -8.48 12.92
CA ILE A 32 -6.89 -9.59 12.97
C ILE A 32 -6.73 -10.32 14.30
N ASP A 33 -7.84 -10.69 14.92
CA ASP A 33 -7.82 -11.35 16.22
C ASP A 33 -7.16 -12.74 16.15
N ASP A 34 -7.71 -13.66 15.35
CA ASP A 34 -7.19 -15.02 15.20
C ASP A 34 -7.27 -15.51 13.74
N LEU A 35 -6.13 -15.96 13.20
CA LEU A 35 -6.02 -16.51 11.84
C LEU A 35 -6.13 -18.05 11.80
N ARG A 36 -6.49 -18.72 12.90
CA ARG A 36 -6.62 -20.19 12.95
C ARG A 36 -7.75 -20.74 12.09
N LEU A 37 -8.74 -19.92 11.78
CA LEU A 37 -9.87 -20.27 10.90
C LEU A 37 -9.50 -20.01 9.42
N GLU A 38 -9.59 -21.03 8.57
CA GLU A 38 -9.26 -20.94 7.14
C GLU A 38 -9.99 -19.81 6.39
N ARG A 39 -11.22 -19.48 6.82
CA ARG A 39 -11.99 -18.35 6.27
C ARG A 39 -11.22 -17.03 6.36
N TRP A 40 -10.63 -16.73 7.51
CA TRP A 40 -9.95 -15.46 7.75
C TRP A 40 -8.64 -15.37 6.95
N GLN A 41 -7.99 -16.52 6.72
CA GLN A 41 -6.83 -16.59 5.84
C GLN A 41 -7.23 -16.29 4.39
N LYS A 42 -8.35 -16.85 3.92
CA LYS A 42 -8.87 -16.59 2.58
C LYS A 42 -9.30 -15.14 2.38
N ASP A 43 -10.03 -14.57 3.34
CA ASP A 43 -10.49 -13.18 3.29
C ASP A 43 -9.30 -12.19 3.33
N ARG A 44 -8.28 -12.48 4.16
CA ARG A 44 -7.00 -11.75 4.16
C ARG A 44 -6.35 -11.77 2.78
N ASP A 45 -6.22 -12.95 2.17
CA ASP A 45 -5.52 -13.08 0.89
C ASP A 45 -6.22 -12.34 -0.24
N ILE A 46 -7.55 -12.43 -0.30
CA ILE A 46 -8.34 -11.68 -1.28
C ILE A 46 -8.09 -10.17 -1.11
N PHE A 47 -8.09 -9.68 0.13
CA PHE A 47 -7.86 -8.27 0.44
C PHE A 47 -6.43 -7.83 0.07
N VAL A 48 -5.41 -8.56 0.53
CA VAL A 48 -3.99 -8.26 0.29
C VAL A 48 -3.71 -8.22 -1.21
N ASN A 49 -4.13 -9.26 -1.94
CA ASN A 49 -3.92 -9.35 -3.38
C ASN A 49 -4.57 -8.17 -4.12
N LYS A 50 -5.79 -7.78 -3.72
CA LYS A 50 -6.47 -6.66 -4.36
C LYS A 50 -5.79 -5.33 -4.05
N ALA A 51 -5.41 -5.10 -2.80
CA ALA A 51 -4.73 -3.88 -2.38
C ALA A 51 -3.35 -3.73 -3.05
N GLU A 52 -2.57 -4.81 -3.11
CA GLU A 52 -1.28 -4.83 -3.80
C GLU A 52 -1.42 -4.62 -5.31
N SER A 53 -2.46 -5.18 -5.94
CA SER A 53 -2.75 -4.92 -7.36
C SER A 53 -3.07 -3.44 -7.66
N LEU A 54 -3.47 -2.68 -6.64
CA LEU A 54 -3.75 -1.24 -6.73
C LEU A 54 -2.56 -0.37 -6.29
N GLY A 55 -1.42 -0.98 -5.97
CA GLY A 55 -0.20 -0.29 -5.55
C GLY A 55 -0.15 0.06 -4.07
N ALA A 56 -1.02 -0.51 -3.24
CA ALA A 56 -0.95 -0.37 -1.79
C ALA A 56 -0.11 -1.48 -1.14
N LYS A 57 0.52 -1.19 -0.01
CA LYS A 57 1.26 -2.17 0.79
C LYS A 57 0.47 -2.52 2.05
N VAL A 58 0.13 -3.80 2.21
CA VAL A 58 -0.67 -4.28 3.36
C VAL A 58 0.23 -4.93 4.41
N PHE A 59 0.05 -4.54 5.67
CA PHE A 59 0.74 -5.13 6.81
C PHE A 59 -0.26 -5.83 7.70
N VAL A 60 -0.25 -7.16 7.68
CA VAL A 60 -1.15 -8.00 8.48
C VAL A 60 -0.45 -8.41 9.77
N GLN A 61 -1.08 -8.15 10.91
CA GLN A 61 -0.66 -8.66 12.20
C GLN A 61 -1.83 -9.40 12.86
N SER A 62 -1.54 -10.54 13.48
CA SER A 62 -2.51 -11.28 14.28
C SER A 62 -2.27 -11.02 15.77
N ALA A 63 -3.35 -10.80 16.52
CA ALA A 63 -3.30 -10.62 17.96
C ALA A 63 -3.29 -11.96 18.73
N ASN A 64 -3.60 -13.08 18.05
CA ASN A 64 -3.73 -14.42 18.63
C ASN A 64 -4.62 -14.45 19.89
N GLY A 65 -5.72 -13.69 19.91
CA GLY A 65 -6.62 -13.61 21.07
C GLY A 65 -6.11 -12.76 22.24
N ASN A 66 -5.00 -12.03 22.10
CA ASN A 66 -4.46 -11.15 23.13
C ASN A 66 -4.82 -9.68 22.86
N GLU A 67 -5.71 -9.13 23.70
CA GLU A 67 -6.21 -7.75 23.59
C GLU A 67 -5.11 -6.68 23.72
N GLU A 68 -4.15 -6.86 24.63
CA GLU A 68 -3.01 -5.94 24.80
C GLU A 68 -2.14 -5.91 23.54
N THR A 69 -1.94 -7.08 22.92
CA THR A 69 -1.24 -7.20 21.64
C THR A 69 -2.00 -6.50 20.53
N GLN A 70 -3.32 -6.67 20.46
CA GLN A 70 -4.19 -6.01 19.48
C GLN A 70 -4.12 -4.48 19.60
N MET A 71 -4.18 -3.94 20.83
CA MET A 71 -4.08 -2.51 21.08
C MET A 71 -2.71 -1.95 20.68
N SER A 72 -1.62 -2.66 21.02
CA SER A 72 -0.27 -2.24 20.62
C SER A 72 -0.05 -2.25 19.10
N GLN A 73 -0.72 -3.17 18.39
CA GLN A 73 -0.65 -3.26 16.93
C GLN A 73 -1.37 -2.08 16.27
N ILE A 74 -2.57 -1.73 16.75
CA ILE A 74 -3.33 -0.57 16.27
C ILE A 74 -2.53 0.73 16.47
N GLU A 75 -1.94 0.92 17.66
CA GLU A 75 -1.14 2.11 17.95
C GLU A 75 0.09 2.25 17.02
N LYS A 76 0.73 1.12 16.66
CA LYS A 76 1.83 1.09 15.68
C LYS A 76 1.42 1.50 14.27
N TYR A 77 0.15 1.37 13.91
CA TYR A 77 -0.37 1.76 12.59
C TYR A 77 -0.87 3.21 12.56
N ASP A 78 -1.36 3.73 13.68
CA ASP A 78 -1.86 5.11 13.79
C ASP A 78 -0.72 6.14 13.86
N LYS A 79 0.39 5.82 14.55
CA LYS A 79 1.53 6.72 14.64
C LYS A 79 2.29 6.79 13.31
N PRO A 80 2.47 7.98 12.70
CA PRO A 80 3.38 8.12 11.57
C PRO A 80 4.78 7.74 12.04
N ARG A 81 5.33 6.66 11.47
CA ARG A 81 6.73 6.30 11.72
C ARG A 81 7.59 7.49 11.31
N ARG A 82 8.21 8.12 12.31
CA ARG A 82 9.22 9.17 12.11
C ARG A 82 10.37 8.62 11.27
#